data_AF-A0A7S4VEH0-F1
#
_entry.id   AF-A0A7S4VEH0-F1
#
_cell.length_a   1.000
_cell.length_b   1.000
_cell.length_c   1.000
_cell.angle_alpha   90.00
_cell.angle_beta   90.00
_cell.angle_gamma   90.00
#
_symmetry.space_group_name_H-M   'P 1'
#
loop_
_entity.id
_entity.type
_entity.pdbx_description
1 polymer ?
#
loop_
_entity_poly.entity_id
_entity_poly.type
_entity_poly.pdbx_seq_one_letter_code
_entity_poly.pdbx_strand_id
1 'polypeptide(L)'
;FEGGLAPVFVPVHFLVPTPVVSKVVNKTIDVPARGVTKRPYRCEDIKKIYLCRRAKQLLDLTCLGWGGSYCVPADKPKCSDYTKETLCNKAIWYGKPCAWTPFGCAR
;
A
#
# COMPACT_ATOMS: atom_id res chain seq x y z
N PHE A 1 44.07 14.24 -54.97
CA PHE A 1 42.97 15.21 -54.99
C PHE A 1 41.77 14.54 -54.37
N GLU A 2 41.35 15.11 -53.24
CA GLU A 2 40.19 14.71 -52.45
C GLU A 2 38.92 14.66 -53.27
N GLY A 3 38.06 13.68 -52.97
CA GLY A 3 36.68 13.61 -53.42
C GLY A 3 35.87 12.92 -52.35
N GLY A 4 35.48 13.68 -51.31
CA GLY A 4 34.79 13.19 -50.13
C GLY A 4 33.36 12.73 -50.44
N LEU A 5 33.06 11.47 -50.10
CA LEU A 5 31.70 11.02 -49.83
C LEU A 5 31.42 11.25 -48.34
N ALA A 6 30.52 12.17 -48.05
CA ALA A 6 30.03 12.39 -46.69
C ALA A 6 29.31 11.14 -46.17
N PRO A 7 29.60 10.64 -44.96
CA PRO A 7 28.81 9.59 -44.34
C PRO A 7 27.46 10.16 -43.91
N VAL A 8 26.39 9.55 -44.42
CA VAL A 8 25.01 9.86 -44.05
C VAL A 8 24.82 9.48 -42.58
N PHE A 9 24.79 10.47 -41.71
CA PHE A 9 24.43 10.32 -40.30
C PHE A 9 22.97 9.87 -40.22
N VAL A 10 22.73 8.56 -40.08
CA VAL A 10 21.42 8.04 -39.69
C VAL A 10 21.31 8.21 -38.17
N PRO A 11 20.40 9.06 -37.65
CA PRO A 11 20.25 9.19 -36.22
C PRO A 11 19.67 7.88 -35.68
N VAL A 12 20.53 7.08 -35.04
CA VAL A 12 20.15 5.98 -34.15
C VAL A 12 19.54 6.59 -32.89
N HIS A 13 18.40 7.28 -33.03
CA HIS A 13 17.55 7.56 -31.90
C HIS A 13 16.76 6.29 -31.58
N PHE A 14 17.46 5.45 -30.81
CA PHE A 14 16.91 4.87 -29.60
C PHE A 14 15.57 4.18 -29.80
N LEU A 15 15.68 2.90 -30.16
CA LEU A 15 14.83 1.83 -29.64
C LEU A 15 14.85 1.88 -28.10
N VAL A 16 14.13 2.82 -27.50
CA VAL A 16 13.78 2.74 -26.08
C VAL A 16 12.51 1.90 -26.01
N PRO A 17 12.52 0.71 -25.38
CA PRO A 17 11.28 0.11 -24.95
C PRO A 17 10.66 1.08 -23.94
N THR A 18 9.57 1.75 -24.33
CA THR A 18 8.80 2.55 -23.40
C THR A 18 8.32 1.64 -22.27
N PRO A 19 8.53 1.99 -21.00
CA PRO A 19 7.92 1.23 -19.92
C PRO A 19 6.41 1.36 -20.08
N VAL A 20 5.75 0.26 -20.46
CA VAL A 20 4.29 0.14 -20.43
C VAL A 20 3.87 0.31 -18.97
N VAL A 21 3.50 1.54 -18.61
CA VAL A 21 2.87 1.83 -17.32
C VAL A 21 1.49 1.20 -17.35
N SER A 22 1.38 0.00 -16.78
CA SER A 22 0.11 -0.66 -16.51
C SER A 22 -0.67 0.18 -15.49
N LYS A 23 -1.52 1.09 -15.98
CA LYS A 23 -2.57 1.70 -15.17
C LYS A 23 -3.58 0.61 -14.83
N VAL A 24 -3.45 0.01 -13.65
CA VAL A 24 -4.49 -0.83 -13.04
C VAL A 24 -5.70 0.08 -12.79
N VAL A 25 -6.66 0.05 -13.70
CA VAL A 25 -7.95 0.70 -13.53
C VAL A 25 -8.79 -0.14 -12.56
N ASN A 26 -8.81 0.26 -11.29
CA ASN A 26 -9.64 -0.41 -10.30
C ASN A 26 -11.09 0.10 -10.41
N LYS A 27 -11.89 -0.58 -11.23
CA LYS A 27 -13.30 -0.27 -11.47
C LYS A 27 -14.12 -0.57 -10.20
N THR A 28 -14.56 0.46 -9.50
CA THR A 28 -15.54 0.32 -8.41
C THR A 28 -16.92 0.10 -9.01
N ILE A 29 -17.44 -1.11 -8.87
CA ILE A 29 -18.83 -1.44 -9.20
C ILE A 29 -19.69 -1.06 -7.99
N ASP A 30 -20.51 -0.03 -8.16
CA ASP A 30 -21.60 0.34 -7.25
C ASP A 30 -22.78 -0.61 -7.47
N VAL A 31 -23.03 -1.51 -6.51
CA VAL A 31 -24.23 -2.36 -6.46
C VAL A 31 -24.95 -2.08 -5.13
N PRO A 32 -26.26 -1.77 -5.16
CA PRO A 32 -27.06 -1.53 -3.96
C PRO A 32 -27.33 -2.82 -3.16
N ALA A 33 -27.58 -2.61 -1.87
CA ALA A 33 -27.36 -3.53 -0.75
C ALA A 33 -28.26 -4.78 -0.69
N ARG A 34 -27.61 -5.96 -0.64
CA ARG A 34 -28.03 -7.10 0.18
C ARG A 34 -26.84 -8.02 0.48
N GLY A 35 -26.26 -7.89 1.67
CA GLY A 35 -25.41 -8.91 2.30
C GLY A 35 -24.16 -9.40 1.55
N VAL A 36 -23.58 -8.60 0.65
CA VAL A 36 -22.32 -8.96 -0.01
C VAL A 36 -21.17 -8.57 0.91
N THR A 37 -20.46 -9.56 1.48
CA THR A 37 -19.20 -9.32 2.17
C THR A 37 -18.18 -8.79 1.16
N LYS A 38 -18.10 -7.45 0.99
CA LYS A 38 -17.10 -6.83 0.11
C LYS A 38 -15.72 -7.31 0.54
N ARG A 39 -14.93 -7.80 -0.42
CA ARG A 39 -13.52 -8.08 -0.18
C ARG A 39 -12.86 -6.75 0.21
N PRO A 40 -12.19 -6.67 1.36
CA PRO A 40 -11.50 -5.45 1.76
C PRO A 40 -10.35 -5.17 0.78
N TYR A 41 -10.37 -3.98 0.17
CA TYR A 41 -9.31 -3.52 -0.75
C TYR A 41 -8.22 -2.73 -0.03
N ARG A 42 -8.40 -2.47 1.27
CA ARG A 42 -7.43 -1.78 2.13
C ARG A 42 -7.33 -2.50 3.47
N CYS A 43 -6.20 -2.32 4.15
CA CYS A 43 -5.99 -2.85 5.50
C CYS A 43 -7.06 -2.34 6.48
N GLU A 44 -7.45 -1.07 6.33
CA GLU A 44 -8.42 -0.37 7.18
C GLU A 44 -9.81 -1.05 7.17
N ASP A 45 -10.21 -1.63 6.03
CA ASP A 45 -11.48 -2.36 5.88
C ASP A 45 -11.47 -3.72 6.59
N ILE A 46 -10.29 -4.25 6.92
CA ILE A 46 -10.14 -5.54 7.57
C ILE A 46 -10.39 -5.41 9.08
N LYS A 47 -11.64 -5.65 9.49
CA LYS A 47 -12.07 -5.65 10.90
C LYS A 47 -11.92 -7.00 11.61
N LYS A 48 -11.27 -7.98 10.98
CA LYS A 48 -11.07 -9.32 11.53
C LYS A 48 -9.58 -9.63 11.65
N ILE A 49 -9.15 -10.01 12.86
CA ILE A 49 -7.74 -10.28 13.16
C ILE A 49 -7.15 -11.43 12.31
N TYR A 50 -7.93 -12.48 12.05
CA TYR A 50 -7.49 -13.62 11.24
C TYR A 50 -7.27 -13.24 9.77
N LEU A 51 -8.13 -12.34 9.24
CA LEU A 51 -7.94 -11.79 7.89
C LEU A 51 -6.72 -10.89 7.84
N CYS A 52 -6.50 -10.05 8.85
CA CYS A 52 -5.33 -9.16 8.91
C CYS A 52 -4.01 -9.96 8.91
N ARG A 53 -3.95 -11.04 9.68
CA ARG A 53 -2.78 -11.94 9.71
C ARG A 53 -2.49 -12.62 8.37
N ARG A 54 -3.54 -12.92 7.60
CA ARG A 54 -3.44 -13.54 6.28
C ARG A 54 -3.68 -12.55 5.15
N ALA A 55 -3.61 -11.24 5.42
CA ALA A 55 -3.99 -10.21 4.44
C ALA A 55 -3.09 -10.27 3.20
N LYS A 56 -1.80 -10.54 3.41
CA LYS A 56 -0.86 -10.75 2.32
C LYS A 56 -1.18 -11.96 1.45
N GLN A 57 -1.68 -13.05 2.03
CA GLN A 57 -1.95 -14.31 1.31
C GLN A 57 -3.36 -14.35 0.68
N LEU A 58 -4.34 -13.73 1.32
CA LEU A 58 -5.75 -13.80 0.91
C LEU A 58 -6.20 -12.59 0.10
N LEU A 59 -5.57 -11.44 0.32
CA LEU A 59 -6.01 -10.15 -0.20
C LEU A 59 -4.89 -9.43 -0.96
N ASP A 60 -3.67 -10.00 -1.02
CA ASP A 60 -2.46 -9.34 -1.55
C ASP A 60 -2.19 -7.96 -0.92
N LEU A 61 -2.65 -7.75 0.32
CA LEU A 61 -2.48 -6.49 1.05
C LEU A 61 -1.29 -6.56 2.00
N THR A 62 -0.38 -5.61 1.87
CA THR A 62 0.74 -5.42 2.80
C THR A 62 0.33 -4.48 3.93
N CYS A 63 -0.02 -5.06 5.06
CA CYS A 63 -0.41 -4.35 6.28
C CYS A 63 0.70 -4.45 7.34
N LEU A 64 0.81 -3.44 8.21
CA LEU A 64 1.80 -3.44 9.31
C LEU A 64 1.45 -4.43 10.41
N GLY A 65 0.15 -4.71 10.58
CA GLY A 65 -0.35 -5.65 11.56
C GLY A 65 -1.69 -5.22 12.11
N TRP A 66 -2.10 -5.83 13.22
CA TRP A 66 -3.36 -5.53 13.87
C TRP A 66 -3.24 -4.33 14.80
N GLY A 67 -4.12 -3.34 14.64
CA GLY A 67 -4.18 -2.14 15.50
C GLY A 67 -5.03 -2.32 16.75
N GLY A 68 -5.92 -3.32 16.76
CA GLY A 68 -6.80 -3.58 17.91
C GLY A 68 -8.26 -3.67 17.47
N SER A 69 -8.67 -2.79 16.57
CA SER A 69 -10.01 -2.76 15.98
C SER A 69 -10.03 -3.09 14.48
N TYR A 70 -8.96 -2.75 13.78
CA TYR A 70 -8.77 -3.01 12.35
C TYR A 70 -7.29 -3.25 12.03
N CYS A 71 -7.01 -3.67 10.80
CA CYS A 71 -5.64 -3.89 10.34
C CYS A 71 -5.01 -2.55 9.93
N VAL A 72 -3.84 -2.25 10.47
CA VAL A 72 -3.17 -0.97 10.23
C VAL A 72 -2.46 -1.02 8.87
N PRO A 73 -2.69 -0.04 7.98
CA PRO A 73 -1.99 0.05 6.70
C PRO A 73 -0.51 0.35 6.89
N ALA A 74 0.34 -0.19 6.01
CA ALA A 74 1.79 0.07 6.05
C ALA A 74 2.16 1.49 5.59
N ASP A 75 1.34 2.09 4.72
CA ASP A 75 1.62 3.39 4.08
C ASP A 75 1.58 4.56 5.07
N LYS A 76 0.54 4.60 5.92
CA LYS A 76 0.25 5.73 6.84
C LYS A 76 -0.36 5.26 8.16
N PRO A 77 0.38 4.48 8.98
CA PRO A 77 -0.11 4.09 10.30
C PRO A 77 -0.22 5.32 11.21
N LYS A 78 -1.36 5.53 11.86
CA LYS A 78 -1.50 6.57 12.90
C LYS A 78 -1.41 5.92 14.28
N CYS A 79 -0.98 6.69 15.27
CA CYS A 79 -0.90 6.19 16.65
C CYS A 79 -2.29 5.79 17.17
N SER A 80 -3.32 6.56 16.83
CA SER A 80 -4.70 6.31 17.26
C SER A 80 -5.32 5.04 16.69
N ASP A 81 -4.70 4.41 15.68
CA ASP A 81 -5.12 3.09 15.18
C ASP A 81 -4.84 1.97 16.22
N TYR A 82 -3.88 2.20 17.12
CA TYR A 82 -3.48 1.23 18.13
C TYR A 82 -4.32 1.39 19.39
N THR A 83 -5.34 0.55 19.55
CA THR A 83 -6.26 0.62 20.70
C THR A 83 -5.78 -0.18 21.91
N LYS A 84 -4.58 -0.76 21.85
CA LYS A 84 -3.97 -1.51 22.96
C LYS A 84 -2.57 -0.99 23.25
N GLU A 85 -2.23 -0.89 24.52
CA GLU A 85 -0.91 -0.46 24.99
C GLU A 85 0.23 -1.26 24.38
N THR A 86 0.12 -2.59 24.37
CA THR A 86 1.15 -3.47 23.81
C THR A 86 1.36 -3.28 22.31
N LEU A 87 0.32 -2.88 21.57
CA LEU A 87 0.39 -2.58 20.15
C LEU A 87 0.95 -1.18 19.89
N CYS A 88 0.54 -0.21 20.73
CA CYS A 88 1.05 1.16 20.69
C CYS A 88 2.57 1.21 20.93
N ASN A 89 3.05 0.54 21.98
CA ASN A 89 4.48 0.44 22.26
C ASN A 89 5.24 -0.31 21.16
N LYS A 90 4.57 -1.21 20.43
CA LYS A 90 5.15 -1.88 19.27
C LYS A 90 5.27 -0.94 18.05
N ALA A 91 4.49 0.15 17.99
CA ALA A 91 4.55 1.15 16.92
C ALA A 91 5.91 1.85 16.81
N ILE A 92 6.63 1.96 17.93
CA ILE A 92 8.00 2.51 18.00
C ILE A 92 8.95 1.67 17.12
N TRP A 93 8.78 0.36 17.10
CA TRP A 93 9.57 -0.55 16.26
C TRP A 93 9.29 -0.37 14.76
N TYR A 94 8.12 0.16 14.41
CA TYR A 94 7.75 0.52 13.04
C TYR A 94 8.15 1.97 12.67
N GLY A 95 9.00 2.60 13.49
CA GLY A 95 9.51 3.95 13.25
C GLY A 95 8.47 5.04 13.48
N LYS A 96 7.48 4.81 14.36
CA LYS A 96 6.49 5.81 14.76
C LYS A 96 6.69 6.15 16.24
N PRO A 97 6.99 7.41 16.59
CA PRO A 97 7.17 7.81 17.98
C PRO A 97 5.80 7.96 18.65
N CYS A 98 5.07 6.85 18.80
CA CYS A 98 3.82 6.81 19.52
C CYS A 98 4.08 6.42 20.98
N ALA A 99 3.34 7.03 21.91
CA ALA A 99 3.34 6.71 23.32
C ALA A 99 1.93 6.36 23.80
N TRP A 100 1.84 5.41 24.73
CA TRP A 100 0.58 5.10 25.38
C TRP A 100 0.26 6.16 26.43
N THR A 101 -0.91 6.76 26.34
CA THR A 101 -1.43 7.78 27.28
C THR A 101 -2.67 7.23 27.98
N PRO A 102 -3.15 7.83 29.09
CA PRO A 102 -4.41 7.43 29.72
C PRO A 102 -5.63 7.54 28.79
N PHE A 103 -5.54 8.33 27.71
CA PHE A 103 -6.59 8.48 26.71
C PHE A 103 -6.43 7.54 25.50
N GLY A 104 -5.38 6.72 25.47
CA GLY A 104 -5.05 5.79 24.38
C GLY A 104 -3.70 6.08 23.71
N CYS A 105 -3.47 5.48 22.55
CA CYS A 105 -2.22 5.65 21.82
C CYS A 105 -2.18 6.99 21.07
N ALA A 106 -1.22 7.84 21.42
CA ALA A 106 -1.03 9.17 20.83
C ALA A 106 0.45 9.39 20.49
N ARG A 107 0.77 10.54 19.90
CA ARG A 107 2.15 10.98 19.62
C ARG A 107 2.60 11.95 20.69
#